data_AF-A0A329UNL8-F1
#
_entry.id   AF-A0A329UNL8-F1
#
_cell.length_a   1.000
_cell.length_b   1.000
_cell.length_c   1.000
_cell.angle_alpha   90.00
_cell.angle_beta   90.00
_cell.angle_gamma   90.00
#
_symmetry.space_group_name_H-M   'P 1'
#
loop_
_entity.id
_entity.type
_entity.pdbx_description
1 polymer ?
#
loop_
_entity_poly.entity_id
_entity_poly.type
_entity_poly.pdbx_seq_one_letter_code
_entity_poly.pdbx_strand_id
1 'polypeptide(L)'
;MEKLRRDHGWEKGLLTALFLLACFQNLTLASIGSGASLKWVHVFSLVFLPFLCRKKELRVNRPVLLYVAYAAAVSLLHRSEFGVNSLLLNYIFGLYLVVLCANFGADLSKDDWLDIVSGAASILMIVILIKNLIYYQGFLDYLRTERMAHPWGVKMIIGGGSNIESSWLGLLAFFFCRSRWKWLYAGANLMLSFLYGSRAGMLIAAAAILWLLLPQFKRLKERKVRITVLVLCAALVAALWGSGLLESLVLRSLNRFLHGMEDAGNAGRIRMWTYALETSKAYPFGCGVGNCMKALSGVAGFAYGEDNIHNVYLQNLIDCGWLGGAAYLALVVRFFWMEKKKLLHDPFVAALFTYCGASVLQFRGGDTLAFLLLGMYLAYRDADNKKENWVVKIPLGKGKETL
;
A
#
# COMPACT_ATOMS: atom_id res chain seq x y z
N MET A 1 -5.64 10.93 39.82
CA MET A 1 -4.60 11.63 39.04
C MET A 1 -4.88 11.40 37.56
N GLU A 2 -5.68 12.28 36.96
CA GLU A 2 -5.84 12.36 35.51
C GLU A 2 -4.45 12.59 34.90
N LYS A 3 -4.00 11.65 34.05
CA LYS A 3 -2.93 11.94 33.10
C LYS A 3 -3.41 13.15 32.29
N LEU A 4 -2.86 14.33 32.56
CA LEU A 4 -2.94 15.50 31.70
C LEU A 4 -2.81 15.00 30.26
N ARG A 5 -3.90 15.09 29.49
CA ARG A 5 -3.99 14.61 28.11
C ARG A 5 -3.02 15.47 27.31
N ARG A 6 -1.79 14.99 27.18
CA ARG A 6 -0.72 15.67 26.47
C ARG A 6 -1.24 15.97 25.07
N ASP A 7 -1.24 17.24 24.68
CA ASP A 7 -1.65 17.64 23.34
C ASP A 7 -0.60 17.10 22.36
N HIS A 8 -1.01 16.11 21.57
CA HIS A 8 -0.18 15.47 20.56
C HIS A 8 -0.29 16.17 19.19
N GLY A 9 -0.85 17.38 19.13
CA GLY A 9 -1.15 18.08 17.89
C GLY A 9 0.03 18.23 16.94
N TRP A 10 1.21 18.58 17.46
CA TRP A 10 2.41 18.74 16.62
C TRP A 10 2.99 17.39 16.17
N GLU A 11 3.01 16.35 17.03
CA GLU A 11 3.45 15.01 16.62
C GLU A 11 2.54 14.45 15.52
N LYS A 12 1.22 14.61 15.68
CA LYS A 12 0.21 14.21 14.68
C LYS A 12 0.40 14.99 13.38
N GLY A 13 0.67 16.30 13.45
CA GLY A 13 0.93 17.13 12.28
C GLY A 13 2.14 16.65 11.47
N LEU A 14 3.27 16.39 12.13
CA LEU A 14 4.48 15.87 11.48
C LEU A 14 4.25 14.50 10.84
N LEU A 15 3.58 13.58 11.54
CA LEU A 15 3.30 12.24 11.02
C LEU A 15 2.28 12.28 9.86
N THR A 16 1.32 13.20 9.89
CA THR A 16 0.38 13.44 8.79
C THR A 16 1.13 13.94 7.56
N ALA A 17 2.05 14.89 7.73
CA ALA A 17 2.90 15.38 6.65
C ALA A 17 3.81 14.28 6.08
N LEU A 18 4.41 13.44 6.95
CA LEU A 18 5.23 12.30 6.52
C LEU A 18 4.40 11.30 5.69
N PHE A 19 3.20 10.93 6.17
CA PHE A 19 2.32 10.02 5.46
C PHE A 19 1.85 10.60 4.13
N LEU A 20 1.48 11.89 4.11
CA LEU A 20 1.10 12.58 2.90
C LEU A 20 2.25 12.56 1.88
N LEU A 21 3.46 12.95 2.27
CA LEU A 21 4.64 12.90 1.40
C LEU A 21 4.95 11.48 0.90
N ALA A 22 4.68 10.45 1.70
CA ALA A 22 4.80 9.06 1.27
C ALA A 22 3.79 8.66 0.18
N CYS A 23 2.65 9.35 0.09
CA CYS A 23 1.70 9.22 -1.03
C CYS A 23 2.22 9.93 -2.30
N PHE A 24 2.90 11.06 -2.17
CA PHE A 24 3.48 11.82 -3.28
C PHE A 24 4.78 11.21 -3.82
N GLN A 25 4.72 9.94 -4.23
CA GLN A 25 5.89 9.17 -4.63
C GLN A 25 6.54 9.64 -5.94
N ASN A 26 5.85 10.46 -6.72
CA ASN A 26 6.36 11.06 -7.96
C ASN A 26 7.08 12.40 -7.73
N LEU A 27 7.05 12.94 -6.50
CA LEU A 27 7.85 14.12 -6.15
C LEU A 27 9.29 13.67 -5.86
N THR A 28 10.07 13.55 -6.93
CA THR A 28 11.50 13.23 -6.90
C THR A 28 12.33 14.50 -6.81
N LEU A 29 13.30 14.52 -5.88
CA LEU A 29 14.26 15.60 -5.72
C LEU A 29 15.48 15.38 -6.62
N ALA A 30 15.99 14.15 -6.67
CA ALA A 30 17.14 13.79 -7.49
C ALA A 30 17.05 12.33 -7.92
N SER A 31 17.51 12.03 -9.13
CA SER A 31 17.73 10.65 -9.60
C SER A 31 19.14 10.21 -9.22
N ILE A 32 19.26 9.00 -8.67
CA ILE A 32 20.52 8.39 -8.26
C ILE A 32 20.78 7.20 -9.19
N GLY A 33 21.72 7.37 -10.11
CA GLY A 33 22.03 6.35 -11.13
C GLY A 33 20.84 6.05 -12.04
N SER A 34 20.77 4.81 -12.53
CA SER A 34 19.78 4.37 -13.52
C SER A 34 18.43 3.91 -12.95
N GLY A 35 18.23 3.92 -11.63
CA GLY A 35 16.99 3.35 -11.07
C GLY A 35 16.61 3.70 -9.62
N ALA A 36 17.42 4.46 -8.87
CA ALA A 36 17.04 4.97 -7.56
C ALA A 36 16.62 6.44 -7.65
N SER A 37 15.69 6.87 -6.81
CA SER A 37 15.32 8.28 -6.71
C SER A 37 15.23 8.73 -5.25
N LEU A 38 15.85 9.88 -4.97
CA LEU A 38 15.68 10.58 -3.72
C LEU A 38 14.36 11.36 -3.79
N LYS A 39 13.43 11.04 -2.90
CA LYS A 39 12.09 11.62 -2.83
C LYS A 39 11.97 12.55 -1.63
N TRP A 40 11.01 13.46 -1.67
CA TRP A 40 10.76 14.39 -0.56
C TRP A 40 10.44 13.68 0.76
N VAL A 41 9.76 12.53 0.72
CA VAL A 41 9.52 11.72 1.92
C VAL A 41 10.83 11.27 2.59
N HIS A 42 11.88 10.95 1.82
CA HIS A 42 13.17 10.55 2.38
C HIS A 42 13.78 11.71 3.15
N VAL A 43 13.83 12.90 2.55
CA VAL A 43 14.41 14.10 3.16
C VAL A 43 13.60 14.55 4.37
N PHE A 44 12.28 14.65 4.24
CA PHE A 44 11.42 15.07 5.34
C PHE A 44 11.49 14.10 6.52
N SER A 45 11.65 12.79 6.26
CA SER A 45 11.78 11.81 7.33
C SER A 45 13.01 12.03 8.22
N LEU A 46 14.02 12.79 7.78
CA LEU A 46 15.20 13.13 8.59
C LEU A 46 14.86 14.05 9.77
N VAL A 47 13.75 14.81 9.69
CA VAL A 47 13.24 15.65 10.78
C VAL A 47 13.00 14.84 12.06
N PHE A 48 12.75 13.54 11.94
CA PHE A 48 12.49 12.65 13.06
C PHE A 48 13.78 12.13 13.74
N LEU A 49 14.94 12.21 13.09
CA LEU A 49 16.20 11.68 13.61
C LEU A 49 16.62 12.31 14.95
N PRO A 50 16.58 13.65 15.14
CA PRO A 50 16.91 14.25 16.43
C PRO A 50 16.05 13.72 17.59
N PHE A 51 14.79 13.39 17.33
CA PHE A 51 13.88 12.84 18.33
C PHE A 51 14.20 11.38 18.65
N LEU A 52 14.55 10.59 17.62
CA LEU A 52 14.96 9.20 17.81
C LEU A 52 16.30 9.12 18.56
N CYS A 53 17.29 9.94 18.20
CA CYS A 53 18.60 9.98 18.85
C CYS A 53 18.54 10.41 20.32
N ARG A 54 17.52 11.17 20.74
CA ARG A 54 17.28 11.54 22.14
C ARG A 54 16.73 10.40 22.99
N LYS A 55 16.21 9.32 22.40
CA LYS A 55 15.70 8.19 23.17
C LYS A 55 16.88 7.40 23.76
N LYS A 56 16.75 6.95 25.01
CA LYS A 56 17.70 6.00 25.63
C LYS A 56 17.70 4.64 24.93
N GLU A 57 16.53 4.25 24.44
CA GLU A 57 16.27 2.93 23.90
C GLU A 57 15.36 3.05 22.67
N LEU A 58 15.72 2.36 21.59
CA LEU A 58 14.88 2.20 20.40
C LEU A 58 14.27 0.81 20.36
N ARG A 59 12.99 0.76 20.06
CA ARG A 59 12.24 -0.46 19.78
C ARG A 59 12.31 -0.77 18.30
N VAL A 60 12.77 -1.97 17.96
CA VAL A 60 12.82 -2.47 16.59
C VAL A 60 12.05 -3.78 16.51
N ASN A 61 11.06 -3.87 15.62
CA ASN A 61 10.29 -5.10 15.45
C ASN A 61 11.18 -6.21 14.89
N ARG A 62 11.39 -7.28 15.65
CA ARG A 62 12.31 -8.38 15.33
C ARG A 62 11.95 -9.11 14.04
N PRO A 63 10.70 -9.56 13.82
CA PRO A 63 10.33 -10.22 12.57
C PRO A 63 10.64 -9.37 11.32
N VAL A 64 10.28 -8.08 11.35
CA VAL A 64 10.53 -7.17 10.22
C VAL A 64 12.04 -6.94 10.03
N LEU A 65 12.78 -6.71 11.12
CA LEU A 65 14.24 -6.53 11.06
C LEU A 65 14.93 -7.75 10.47
N LEU A 66 14.63 -8.96 10.98
CA LEU A 66 15.27 -10.20 10.54
C LEU A 66 15.01 -10.46 9.06
N TYR A 67 13.78 -10.21 8.60
CA TYR A 67 13.45 -10.37 7.19
C TYR A 67 14.19 -9.36 6.30
N VAL A 68 14.19 -8.08 6.66
CA VAL A 68 14.88 -7.04 5.89
C VAL A 68 16.40 -7.26 5.89
N ALA A 69 16.97 -7.69 7.02
CA ALA A 69 18.38 -8.05 7.12
C ALA A 69 18.74 -9.26 6.24
N TYR A 70 17.89 -10.30 6.23
CA TYR A 70 18.05 -11.45 5.34
C TYR A 70 17.98 -11.03 3.87
N ALA A 71 16.98 -10.23 3.49
CA ALA A 71 16.82 -9.75 2.12
C ALA A 71 18.01 -8.87 1.67
N ALA A 72 18.57 -8.06 2.58
CA ALA A 72 19.80 -7.32 2.34
C ALA A 72 21.01 -8.24 2.17
N ALA A 73 21.16 -9.26 3.01
CA ALA A 73 22.24 -10.24 2.90
C ALA A 73 22.21 -10.96 1.54
N VAL A 74 21.06 -11.47 1.11
CA VAL A 74 20.91 -12.12 -0.20
C VAL A 74 21.29 -11.18 -1.34
N SER A 75 20.86 -9.91 -1.27
CA SER A 75 21.17 -8.90 -2.27
C SER A 75 22.67 -8.56 -2.34
N LEU A 76 23.36 -8.54 -1.19
CA LEU A 76 24.79 -8.28 -1.13
C LEU A 76 25.62 -9.49 -1.58
N LEU A 77 25.16 -10.71 -1.28
CA LEU A 77 25.81 -11.95 -1.72
C LEU A 77 25.80 -12.09 -3.25
N HIS A 78 24.68 -11.73 -3.90
CA HIS A 78 24.52 -11.87 -5.36
C HIS A 78 24.82 -10.58 -6.15
N ARG A 79 25.48 -9.60 -5.51
CA ARG A 79 25.73 -8.28 -6.11
C ARG A 79 26.61 -8.32 -7.36
N SER A 80 27.53 -9.28 -7.48
CA SER A 80 28.44 -9.38 -8.63
C SER A 80 27.72 -9.85 -9.89
N GLU A 81 26.71 -10.70 -9.74
CA GLU A 81 25.94 -11.26 -10.85
C GLU A 81 24.76 -10.35 -11.23
N PHE A 82 23.99 -9.87 -10.25
CA PHE A 82 22.74 -9.14 -10.51
C PHE A 82 22.80 -7.64 -10.22
N GLY A 83 23.82 -7.18 -9.49
CA GLY A 83 23.89 -5.81 -8.98
C GLY A 83 22.96 -5.57 -7.78
N VAL A 84 23.08 -4.39 -7.16
CA VAL A 84 22.19 -3.95 -6.07
C VAL A 84 21.06 -3.11 -6.64
N ASN A 85 19.83 -3.61 -6.57
CA ASN A 85 18.66 -2.89 -7.06
C ASN A 85 18.18 -1.81 -6.05
N SER A 86 17.56 -0.74 -6.56
CA SER A 86 16.99 0.33 -5.73
C SER A 86 15.84 -0.15 -4.83
N LEU A 87 15.18 -1.27 -5.16
CA LEU A 87 14.15 -1.86 -4.32
C LEU A 87 14.68 -2.23 -2.93
N LEU A 88 15.94 -2.65 -2.80
CA LEU A 88 16.57 -2.91 -1.49
C LEU A 88 16.54 -1.66 -0.60
N LEU A 89 16.79 -0.48 -1.17
CA LEU A 89 16.74 0.80 -0.44
C LEU A 89 15.32 1.08 0.07
N ASN A 90 14.29 0.68 -0.68
CA ASN A 90 12.91 0.83 -0.22
C ASN A 90 12.59 -0.09 0.98
N TYR A 91 13.13 -1.31 1.03
CA TYR A 91 12.99 -2.19 2.19
C TYR A 91 13.71 -1.64 3.43
N ILE A 92 14.93 -1.11 3.26
CA ILE A 92 15.70 -0.47 4.35
C ILE A 92 14.96 0.78 4.85
N PHE A 93 14.47 1.62 3.94
CA PHE A 93 13.67 2.78 4.28
C PHE A 93 12.35 2.37 4.97
N GLY A 94 11.70 1.31 4.50
CA GLY A 94 10.51 0.74 5.12
C GLY A 94 10.74 0.29 6.57
N LEU A 95 11.85 -0.40 6.85
CA LEU A 95 12.26 -0.76 8.21
C LEU A 95 12.47 0.50 9.07
N TYR A 96 13.15 1.52 8.52
CA TYR A 96 13.32 2.81 9.20
C TYR A 96 11.97 3.44 9.57
N LEU A 97 10.97 3.43 8.68
CA LEU A 97 9.63 3.96 8.98
C LEU A 97 8.91 3.15 10.08
N VAL A 98 9.08 1.83 10.10
CA VAL A 98 8.54 0.99 11.19
C VAL A 98 9.17 1.38 12.53
N VAL A 99 10.49 1.56 12.57
CA VAL A 99 11.21 2.03 13.77
C VAL A 99 10.75 3.44 14.16
N LEU A 100 10.58 4.34 13.20
CA LEU A 100 10.09 5.70 13.43
C LEU A 100 8.71 5.65 14.09
N CYS A 101 7.75 4.93 13.52
CA CYS A 101 6.39 4.80 14.08
C CYS A 101 6.42 4.21 15.49
N ALA A 102 7.18 3.14 15.72
CA ALA A 102 7.25 2.44 17.00
C ALA A 102 7.86 3.27 18.15
N ASN A 103 8.68 4.30 17.84
CA ASN A 103 9.42 5.06 18.84
C ASN A 103 8.96 6.52 18.96
N PHE A 104 8.71 7.19 17.84
CA PHE A 104 8.20 8.56 17.82
C PHE A 104 6.70 8.59 18.13
N GLY A 105 5.93 7.66 17.57
CA GLY A 105 4.48 7.55 17.80
C GLY A 105 4.08 6.60 18.95
N ALA A 106 5.01 6.26 19.85
CA ALA A 106 4.77 5.27 20.91
C ALA A 106 3.66 5.68 21.89
N ASP A 107 3.44 6.98 22.09
CA ASP A 107 2.42 7.52 22.99
C ASP A 107 1.06 7.74 22.29
N LEU A 108 0.99 7.52 20.96
CA LEU A 108 -0.22 7.77 20.17
C LEU A 108 -1.22 6.62 20.29
N SER A 109 -2.49 6.98 20.49
CA SER A 109 -3.58 6.00 20.49
C SER A 109 -3.90 5.54 19.07
N LYS A 110 -4.64 4.43 18.96
CA LYS A 110 -5.21 3.99 17.67
C LYS A 110 -6.04 5.09 17.00
N ASP A 111 -6.71 5.92 17.78
CA ASP A 111 -7.56 7.00 17.29
C ASP A 111 -6.71 8.11 16.67
N ASP A 112 -5.57 8.43 17.28
CA ASP A 112 -4.61 9.39 16.72
C ASP A 112 -4.04 8.91 15.39
N TRP A 113 -3.70 7.63 15.28
CA TRP A 113 -3.24 7.04 14.02
C TRP A 113 -4.32 7.06 12.93
N LEU A 114 -5.59 6.87 13.30
CA LEU A 114 -6.71 6.99 12.36
C LEU A 114 -6.88 8.43 11.85
N ASP A 115 -6.75 9.43 12.73
CA ASP A 115 -6.78 10.84 12.33
C ASP A 115 -5.64 11.19 11.37
N ILE A 116 -4.42 10.70 11.65
CA ILE A 116 -3.24 10.91 10.78
C ILE A 116 -3.49 10.38 9.38
N VAL A 117 -3.91 9.11 9.26
CA VAL A 117 -4.11 8.47 7.95
C VAL A 117 -5.30 9.09 7.22
N SER A 118 -6.44 9.28 7.89
CA SER A 118 -7.64 9.85 7.27
C SER A 118 -7.47 11.33 6.87
N GLY A 119 -6.73 12.11 7.66
CA GLY A 119 -6.37 13.48 7.34
C GLY A 119 -5.50 13.57 6.08
N ALA A 120 -4.42 12.80 6.03
CA ALA A 120 -3.56 12.73 4.84
C ALA A 120 -4.32 12.18 3.61
N ALA A 121 -5.14 11.14 3.78
CA ALA A 121 -5.95 10.57 2.71
C ALA A 121 -6.98 11.56 2.15
N SER A 122 -7.58 12.41 3.00
CA SER A 122 -8.51 13.45 2.58
C SER A 122 -7.83 14.50 1.71
N ILE A 123 -6.66 14.99 2.13
CA ILE A 123 -5.85 15.94 1.35
C ILE A 123 -5.45 15.30 0.01
N LEU A 124 -4.96 14.07 0.03
CA LEU A 124 -4.59 13.32 -1.17
C LEU A 124 -5.76 13.20 -2.15
N MET A 125 -6.95 12.83 -1.66
CA MET A 125 -8.15 12.68 -2.50
C MET A 125 -8.52 14.00 -3.17
N ILE A 126 -8.51 15.11 -2.43
CA ILE A 126 -8.77 16.46 -2.99
C ILE A 126 -7.76 16.77 -4.10
N VAL A 127 -6.47 16.55 -3.86
CA VAL A 127 -5.42 16.79 -4.87
C VAL A 127 -5.62 15.91 -6.10
N ILE A 128 -5.97 14.64 -5.94
CA ILE A 128 -6.22 13.72 -7.07
C ILE A 128 -7.46 14.14 -7.86
N LEU A 129 -8.53 14.57 -7.21
CA LEU A 129 -9.73 15.07 -7.88
C LEU A 129 -9.41 16.33 -8.69
N ILE A 130 -8.69 17.30 -8.11
CA ILE A 130 -8.26 18.52 -8.81
C ILE A 130 -7.37 18.14 -10.01
N LYS A 131 -6.38 17.27 -9.81
CA LYS A 131 -5.53 16.74 -10.88
C LYS A 131 -6.35 16.11 -12.00
N ASN A 132 -7.33 15.28 -11.67
CA ASN A 132 -8.16 14.60 -12.65
C ASN A 132 -9.03 15.56 -13.45
N LEU A 133 -9.48 16.67 -12.84
CA LEU A 133 -10.15 17.75 -13.54
C LEU A 133 -9.18 18.48 -14.48
N ILE A 134 -7.94 18.73 -14.08
CA ILE A 134 -6.93 19.36 -14.95
C ILE A 134 -6.61 18.47 -16.16
N TYR A 135 -6.46 17.16 -15.94
CA TYR A 135 -6.13 16.17 -16.98
C TYR A 135 -7.35 15.45 -17.57
N TYR A 136 -8.54 16.08 -17.53
CA TYR A 136 -9.79 15.41 -17.90
C TYR A 136 -9.79 14.87 -19.34
N GLN A 137 -9.06 15.52 -20.25
CA GLN A 137 -8.93 15.11 -21.65
C GLN A 137 -8.40 13.67 -21.77
N GLY A 138 -7.46 13.26 -20.91
CA GLY A 138 -6.93 11.90 -20.91
C GLY A 138 -7.98 10.84 -20.61
N PHE A 139 -9.04 11.18 -19.86
CA PHE A 139 -10.19 10.28 -19.67
C PHE A 139 -11.12 10.27 -20.88
N LEU A 140 -11.35 11.41 -21.54
CA LEU A 140 -12.16 11.47 -22.75
C LEU A 140 -11.52 10.63 -23.87
N ASP A 141 -10.21 10.72 -24.04
CA ASP A 141 -9.45 9.95 -25.02
C ASP A 141 -9.52 8.45 -24.71
N TYR A 142 -9.39 8.08 -23.43
CA TYR A 142 -9.57 6.70 -22.95
C TYR A 142 -10.97 6.17 -23.26
N LEU A 143 -12.01 6.94 -22.98
CA LEU A 143 -13.40 6.54 -23.21
C LEU A 143 -13.72 6.40 -24.71
N ARG A 144 -13.12 7.22 -25.57
CA ARG A 144 -13.31 7.18 -27.03
C ARG A 144 -12.50 6.08 -27.72
N THR A 145 -11.38 5.64 -27.13
CA THR A 145 -10.47 4.68 -27.77
C THR A 145 -10.64 3.29 -27.17
N GLU A 146 -11.28 2.38 -27.90
CA GLU A 146 -11.64 1.04 -27.40
C GLU A 146 -10.44 0.20 -26.89
N ARG A 147 -9.27 0.33 -27.54
CA ARG A 147 -8.07 -0.46 -27.23
C ARG A 147 -7.22 0.06 -26.07
N MET A 148 -7.54 1.21 -25.48
CA MET A 148 -6.73 1.74 -24.38
C MET A 148 -6.98 0.96 -23.08
N ALA A 149 -5.89 0.51 -22.46
CA ALA A 149 -5.97 -0.20 -21.18
C ALA A 149 -6.15 0.75 -19.98
N HIS A 150 -5.67 1.99 -20.06
CA HIS A 150 -5.72 2.99 -18.99
C HIS A 150 -5.76 4.41 -19.59
N PRO A 151 -6.17 5.43 -18.83
CA PRO A 151 -6.09 6.82 -19.27
C PRO A 151 -4.65 7.35 -19.23
N TRP A 152 -3.85 7.04 -20.25
CA TRP A 152 -2.42 7.37 -20.34
C TRP A 152 -2.11 8.88 -20.29
N GLY A 153 -3.05 9.74 -20.70
CA GLY A 153 -2.90 11.20 -20.62
C GLY A 153 -3.02 11.77 -19.20
N VAL A 154 -3.41 10.96 -18.22
CA VAL A 154 -3.58 11.38 -16.83
C VAL A 154 -2.30 11.11 -16.05
N LYS A 155 -1.69 12.15 -15.49
CA LYS A 155 -0.53 11.99 -14.59
C LYS A 155 -0.99 11.39 -13.25
N MET A 156 -0.18 10.53 -12.65
CA MET A 156 -0.47 9.95 -11.33
C MET A 156 0.31 10.69 -10.24
N ILE A 157 -0.20 10.68 -9.00
CA ILE A 157 0.47 11.20 -7.79
C ILE A 157 1.23 10.06 -7.11
N ILE A 158 0.55 8.93 -6.93
CA ILE A 158 1.18 7.73 -6.39
C ILE A 158 1.94 7.02 -7.52
N GLY A 159 3.16 6.57 -7.24
CA GLY A 159 4.01 5.88 -8.21
C GLY A 159 3.45 4.49 -8.55
N GLY A 160 3.71 4.02 -9.77
CA GLY A 160 3.24 2.69 -10.23
C GLY A 160 1.95 2.71 -11.07
N GLY A 161 1.52 3.89 -11.52
CA GLY A 161 0.43 4.04 -12.50
C GLY A 161 -0.98 4.05 -11.90
N SER A 162 -1.99 4.16 -12.77
CA SER A 162 -3.41 4.27 -12.43
C SER A 162 -3.91 3.12 -11.53
N ASN A 163 -3.38 1.93 -11.79
CA ASN A 163 -3.66 0.72 -11.05
C ASN A 163 -3.25 0.84 -9.57
N ILE A 164 -2.02 1.26 -9.31
CA ILE A 164 -1.48 1.41 -7.95
C ILE A 164 -2.12 2.59 -7.23
N GLU A 165 -2.32 3.73 -7.89
CA GLU A 165 -3.00 4.88 -7.29
C GLU A 165 -4.41 4.51 -6.83
N SER A 166 -5.20 3.84 -7.69
CA SER A 166 -6.54 3.37 -7.33
C SER A 166 -6.52 2.37 -6.16
N SER A 167 -5.53 1.48 -6.13
CA SER A 167 -5.42 0.47 -5.08
C SER A 167 -5.15 1.11 -3.72
N TRP A 168 -4.26 2.10 -3.66
CA TRP A 168 -3.98 2.84 -2.43
C TRP A 168 -5.18 3.67 -1.97
N LEU A 169 -5.89 4.34 -2.86
CA LEU A 169 -7.13 5.04 -2.50
C LEU A 169 -8.19 4.08 -1.91
N GLY A 170 -8.29 2.87 -2.46
CA GLY A 170 -9.12 1.82 -1.89
C GLY A 170 -8.69 1.38 -0.49
N LEU A 171 -7.39 1.16 -0.28
CA LEU A 171 -6.84 0.79 1.03
C LEU A 171 -7.05 1.90 2.08
N LEU A 172 -6.96 3.16 1.66
CA LEU A 172 -7.16 4.32 2.55
C LEU A 172 -8.62 4.51 2.97
N ALA A 173 -9.59 3.96 2.22
CA ALA A 173 -11.01 4.08 2.55
C ALA A 173 -11.37 3.39 3.89
N PHE A 174 -10.66 2.33 4.29
CA PHE A 174 -10.88 1.63 5.57
C PHE A 174 -10.74 2.56 6.79
N PHE A 175 -9.87 3.57 6.70
CA PHE A 175 -9.56 4.48 7.81
C PHE A 175 -10.64 5.54 8.06
N PHE A 176 -11.62 5.67 7.15
CA PHE A 176 -12.76 6.58 7.34
C PHE A 176 -13.88 5.96 8.20
N CYS A 177 -13.65 4.81 8.86
CA CYS A 177 -14.67 4.07 9.59
C CYS A 177 -15.50 4.88 10.60
N ARG A 178 -14.88 5.89 11.23
CA ARG A 178 -15.51 6.83 12.18
C ARG A 178 -15.98 8.14 11.57
N SER A 179 -15.58 8.45 10.34
CA SER A 179 -15.91 9.70 9.68
C SER A 179 -17.34 9.69 9.15
N ARG A 180 -18.05 10.82 9.30
CA ARG A 180 -19.33 11.06 8.61
C ARG A 180 -19.17 11.09 7.09
N TRP A 181 -17.97 11.39 6.59
CA TRP A 181 -17.65 11.51 5.17
C TRP A 181 -17.18 10.20 4.52
N LYS A 182 -17.24 9.08 5.24
CA LYS A 182 -16.76 7.77 4.75
C LYS A 182 -17.37 7.33 3.43
N TRP A 183 -18.65 7.63 3.23
CA TRP A 183 -19.36 7.29 2.00
C TRP A 183 -18.98 8.18 0.84
N LEU A 184 -18.67 9.45 1.11
CA LEU A 184 -18.15 10.36 0.09
C LEU A 184 -16.77 9.88 -0.38
N TYR A 185 -15.88 9.56 0.55
CA TYR A 185 -14.54 9.04 0.20
C TYR A 185 -14.62 7.69 -0.54
N ALA A 186 -15.38 6.73 0.01
CA ALA A 186 -15.50 5.40 -0.59
C ALA A 186 -16.17 5.44 -1.97
N GLY A 187 -17.20 6.28 -2.15
CA GLY A 187 -17.86 6.49 -3.44
C GLY A 187 -16.95 7.16 -4.45
N ALA A 188 -16.23 8.22 -4.06
CA ALA A 188 -15.25 8.88 -4.93
C ALA A 188 -14.14 7.91 -5.35
N ASN A 189 -13.61 7.12 -4.42
CA ASN A 189 -12.62 6.08 -4.73
C ASN A 189 -13.16 5.02 -5.71
N LEU A 190 -14.38 4.52 -5.49
CA LEU A 190 -14.99 3.56 -6.40
C LEU A 190 -15.13 4.14 -7.81
N MET A 191 -15.64 5.38 -7.93
CA MET A 191 -15.74 6.09 -9.20
C MET A 191 -14.38 6.24 -9.89
N LEU A 192 -13.34 6.65 -9.15
CA LEU A 192 -11.98 6.74 -9.67
C LEU A 192 -11.44 5.39 -10.14
N SER A 193 -11.76 4.29 -9.46
CA SER A 193 -11.34 2.95 -9.89
C SER A 193 -11.91 2.56 -11.26
N PHE A 194 -13.17 2.95 -11.53
CA PHE A 194 -13.78 2.81 -12.87
C PHE A 194 -13.13 3.72 -13.90
N LEU A 195 -12.93 5.00 -13.59
CA LEU A 195 -12.30 5.96 -14.50
C LEU A 195 -10.86 5.57 -14.87
N TYR A 196 -10.14 4.96 -13.94
CA TYR A 196 -8.79 4.45 -14.15
C TYR A 196 -8.74 3.08 -14.84
N GLY A 197 -9.87 2.39 -14.97
CA GLY A 197 -9.93 1.01 -15.48
C GLY A 197 -9.16 0.03 -14.59
N SER A 198 -9.06 0.29 -13.28
CA SER A 198 -8.25 -0.51 -12.34
C SER A 198 -9.08 -1.62 -11.69
N ARG A 199 -8.92 -2.85 -12.17
CA ARG A 199 -9.63 -4.03 -11.64
C ARG A 199 -9.29 -4.32 -10.17
N ALA A 200 -8.00 -4.27 -9.83
CA ALA A 200 -7.57 -4.41 -8.44
C ALA A 200 -8.10 -3.26 -7.57
N GLY A 201 -8.12 -2.04 -8.11
CA GLY A 201 -8.72 -0.88 -7.45
C GLY A 201 -10.21 -1.08 -7.15
N MET A 202 -10.98 -1.59 -8.10
CA MET A 202 -12.41 -1.90 -7.91
C MET A 202 -12.62 -2.96 -6.82
N LEU A 203 -11.82 -4.03 -6.82
CA LEU A 203 -11.91 -5.08 -5.80
C LEU A 203 -11.61 -4.55 -4.40
N ILE A 204 -10.55 -3.75 -4.26
CA ILE A 204 -10.18 -3.13 -2.99
C ILE A 204 -11.24 -2.11 -2.55
N ALA A 205 -11.77 -1.30 -3.47
CA ALA A 205 -12.85 -0.36 -3.19
C ALA A 205 -14.12 -1.08 -2.70
N ALA A 206 -14.50 -2.18 -3.36
CA ALA A 206 -15.61 -3.01 -2.94
C ALA A 206 -15.37 -3.63 -1.57
N ALA A 207 -14.18 -4.18 -1.31
CA ALA A 207 -13.80 -4.73 -0.02
C ALA A 207 -13.90 -3.67 1.10
N ALA A 208 -13.42 -2.45 0.85
CA ALA A 208 -13.52 -1.35 1.81
C ALA A 208 -14.98 -0.95 2.08
N ILE A 209 -15.81 -0.83 1.04
CA ILE A 209 -17.24 -0.52 1.18
C ILE A 209 -17.95 -1.60 2.00
N LEU A 210 -17.75 -2.88 1.65
CA LEU A 210 -18.34 -4.01 2.36
C LEU A 210 -17.91 -4.01 3.84
N TRP A 211 -16.63 -3.74 4.10
CA TRP A 211 -16.12 -3.65 5.46
C TRP A 211 -16.74 -2.48 6.25
N LEU A 212 -16.88 -1.30 5.64
CA LEU A 212 -17.54 -0.13 6.24
C LEU A 212 -19.05 -0.33 6.47
N LEU A 213 -19.67 -1.24 5.70
CA LEU A 213 -21.06 -1.67 5.87
C LEU A 213 -21.24 -2.67 7.02
N LEU A 214 -20.20 -3.42 7.43
CA LEU A 214 -20.31 -4.46 8.46
C LEU A 214 -21.02 -3.98 9.74
N PRO A 215 -20.64 -2.83 10.35
CA PRO A 215 -21.32 -2.33 11.54
C PRO A 215 -22.76 -1.86 11.27
N GLN A 216 -23.10 -1.57 10.01
CA GLN A 216 -24.39 -1.01 9.60
C GLN A 216 -25.41 -2.07 9.19
N PHE A 217 -25.00 -3.34 9.04
CA PHE A 217 -25.95 -4.41 8.71
C PHE A 217 -27.10 -4.53 9.71
N LYS A 218 -26.89 -4.16 10.98
CA LYS A 218 -27.99 -4.08 11.97
C LYS A 218 -29.07 -3.07 11.55
N ARG A 219 -28.69 -1.92 10.99
CA ARG A 219 -29.59 -0.86 10.49
C ARG A 219 -30.21 -1.23 9.13
N LEU A 220 -29.49 -1.95 8.27
CA LEU A 220 -30.02 -2.46 6.99
C LEU A 220 -31.13 -3.51 7.16
N LYS A 221 -31.35 -4.04 8.37
CA LYS A 221 -32.53 -4.86 8.67
C LYS A 221 -33.82 -4.04 8.75
N GLU A 222 -33.74 -2.71 8.85
CA GLU A 222 -34.92 -1.85 8.82
C GLU A 222 -35.46 -1.72 7.39
N ARG A 223 -36.75 -2.00 7.21
CA ARG A 223 -37.41 -1.97 5.90
C ARG A 223 -37.28 -0.61 5.21
N LYS A 224 -37.42 0.49 5.96
CA LYS A 224 -37.32 1.86 5.44
C LYS A 224 -35.95 2.13 4.82
N VAL A 225 -34.87 1.78 5.54
CA VAL A 225 -33.49 1.95 5.06
C VAL A 225 -33.26 1.12 3.79
N ARG A 226 -33.72 -0.13 3.73
CA ARG A 226 -33.59 -0.95 2.51
C ARG A 226 -34.26 -0.33 1.31
N ILE A 227 -35.52 0.12 1.46
CA ILE A 227 -36.28 0.74 0.37
C ILE A 227 -35.56 2.00 -0.10
N THR A 228 -35.12 2.86 0.82
CA THR A 228 -34.36 4.08 0.46
C THR A 228 -33.09 3.74 -0.32
N VAL A 229 -32.30 2.77 0.13
CA VAL A 229 -31.09 2.33 -0.59
C VAL A 229 -31.45 1.80 -1.99
N LEU A 230 -32.49 0.98 -2.11
CA LEU A 230 -32.97 0.44 -3.38
C LEU A 230 -33.38 1.54 -4.37
N VAL A 231 -34.14 2.54 -3.89
CA VAL A 231 -34.55 3.69 -4.69
C VAL A 231 -33.34 4.50 -5.15
N LEU A 232 -32.37 4.75 -4.27
CA LEU A 232 -31.14 5.46 -4.62
C LEU A 232 -30.29 4.69 -5.64
N CYS A 233 -30.17 3.37 -5.50
CA CYS A 233 -29.48 2.52 -6.47
C CYS A 233 -30.20 2.53 -7.83
N ALA A 234 -31.53 2.41 -7.85
CA ALA A 234 -32.31 2.44 -9.08
C ALA A 234 -32.19 3.79 -9.79
N ALA A 235 -32.28 4.90 -9.05
CA ALA A 235 -32.07 6.25 -9.60
C ALA A 235 -30.65 6.44 -10.16
N LEU A 236 -29.63 5.93 -9.47
CA LEU A 236 -28.25 5.97 -9.95
C LEU A 236 -28.09 5.17 -11.25
N VAL A 237 -28.64 3.96 -11.34
CA VAL A 237 -28.58 3.14 -12.55
C VAL A 237 -29.31 3.82 -13.70
N ALA A 238 -30.50 4.39 -13.46
CA ALA A 238 -31.24 5.14 -14.48
C ALA A 238 -30.46 6.38 -14.97
N ALA A 239 -29.81 7.11 -14.07
CA ALA A 239 -28.98 8.26 -14.43
C ALA A 239 -27.73 7.86 -15.24
N LEU A 240 -27.08 6.76 -14.85
CA LEU A 240 -25.93 6.20 -15.59
C LEU A 240 -26.35 5.69 -16.98
N TRP A 241 -27.53 5.07 -17.08
CA TRP A 241 -28.09 4.62 -18.35
C TRP A 241 -28.41 5.80 -19.27
N GLY A 242 -29.19 6.78 -18.77
CA GLY A 242 -29.60 7.95 -19.55
C GLY A 242 -28.46 8.85 -20.00
N SER A 243 -27.31 8.79 -19.33
CA SER A 243 -26.09 9.53 -19.72
C SER A 243 -25.14 8.77 -20.64
N GLY A 244 -25.41 7.49 -20.95
CA GLY A 244 -24.49 6.60 -21.68
C GLY A 244 -23.23 6.21 -20.90
N LEU A 245 -23.09 6.64 -19.64
CA LEU A 245 -21.98 6.27 -18.76
C LEU A 245 -22.03 4.82 -18.31
N LEU A 246 -23.23 4.23 -18.23
CA LEU A 246 -23.34 2.81 -17.89
C LEU A 246 -22.61 1.95 -18.92
N GLU A 247 -22.80 2.22 -20.21
CA GLU A 247 -22.17 1.46 -21.30
C GLU A 247 -20.68 1.79 -21.41
N SER A 248 -20.35 3.07 -21.57
CA SER A 248 -18.99 3.53 -21.87
C SER A 248 -17.99 3.35 -20.74
N LEU A 249 -18.43 3.44 -19.48
CA LEU A 249 -17.56 3.39 -18.31
C LEU A 249 -17.76 2.09 -17.51
N VAL A 250 -19.00 1.80 -17.08
CA VAL A 250 -19.26 0.72 -16.13
C VAL A 250 -19.21 -0.64 -16.81
N LEU A 251 -20.01 -0.87 -17.85
CA LEU A 251 -20.06 -2.12 -18.61
C LEU A 251 -18.73 -2.38 -19.30
N ARG A 252 -18.07 -1.37 -19.88
CA ARG A 252 -16.71 -1.53 -20.44
C ARG A 252 -15.70 -2.03 -19.40
N SER A 253 -15.70 -1.41 -18.22
CA SER A 253 -14.80 -1.82 -17.13
C SER A 253 -15.13 -3.21 -16.58
N LEU A 254 -16.42 -3.54 -16.44
CA LEU A 254 -16.90 -4.87 -16.04
C LEU A 254 -16.59 -5.93 -17.09
N ASN A 255 -16.69 -5.59 -18.39
CA ASN A 255 -16.37 -6.49 -19.48
C ASN A 255 -14.88 -6.87 -19.44
N ARG A 256 -13.99 -5.90 -19.20
CA ARG A 256 -12.56 -6.14 -18.97
C ARG A 256 -12.27 -6.90 -17.68
N PHE A 257 -13.12 -6.76 -16.68
CA PHE A 257 -13.05 -7.55 -15.45
C PHE A 257 -13.40 -9.02 -15.72
N LEU A 258 -14.50 -9.29 -16.43
CA LEU A 258 -15.03 -10.63 -16.67
C LEU A 258 -14.30 -11.41 -17.77
N HIS A 259 -13.93 -10.77 -18.88
CA HIS A 259 -13.25 -11.41 -20.03
C HIS A 259 -11.72 -11.28 -19.97
N GLY A 260 -11.18 -11.04 -18.77
CA GLY A 260 -9.81 -10.62 -18.56
C GLY A 260 -8.72 -11.62 -18.94
N MET A 261 -9.01 -12.86 -19.35
CA MET A 261 -7.98 -13.82 -19.76
C MET A 261 -7.32 -13.45 -21.10
N GLU A 262 -8.03 -12.74 -21.97
CA GLU A 262 -7.53 -12.28 -23.27
C GLU A 262 -6.87 -10.88 -23.19
N ASP A 263 -6.91 -10.24 -22.02
CA ASP A 263 -6.30 -8.92 -21.81
C ASP A 263 -4.76 -9.04 -21.77
N ALA A 264 -4.08 -8.22 -22.56
CA ALA A 264 -2.63 -8.25 -22.72
C ALA A 264 -1.88 -8.16 -21.36
N GLY A 265 -2.42 -7.38 -20.41
CA GLY A 265 -1.84 -7.28 -19.07
C GLY A 265 -1.92 -8.56 -18.24
N ASN A 266 -2.98 -9.36 -18.39
CA ASN A 266 -3.08 -10.66 -17.70
C ASN A 266 -2.26 -11.73 -18.40
N ALA A 267 -2.24 -11.73 -19.74
CA ALA A 267 -1.39 -12.63 -20.52
C ALA A 267 0.10 -12.43 -20.18
N GLY A 268 0.54 -11.17 -20.01
CA GLY A 268 1.89 -10.84 -19.55
C GLY A 268 2.20 -11.41 -18.17
N ARG A 269 1.30 -11.23 -17.19
CA ARG A 269 1.43 -11.79 -15.84
C ARG A 269 1.52 -13.30 -15.84
N ILE A 270 0.60 -13.98 -16.52
CA ILE A 270 0.58 -15.45 -16.62
C ILE A 270 1.90 -15.94 -17.23
N ARG A 271 2.37 -15.31 -18.30
CA ARG A 271 3.66 -15.66 -18.93
C ARG A 271 4.85 -15.48 -17.98
N MET A 272 4.85 -14.47 -17.11
CA MET A 272 5.90 -14.38 -16.09
C MET A 272 5.75 -15.49 -15.04
N TRP A 273 4.53 -15.79 -14.62
CA TRP A 273 4.28 -16.79 -13.57
C TRP A 273 4.60 -18.22 -14.02
N THR A 274 4.45 -18.55 -15.30
CA THR A 274 4.84 -19.86 -15.84
C THR A 274 6.33 -20.14 -15.64
N TYR A 275 7.19 -19.13 -15.79
CA TYR A 275 8.62 -19.25 -15.57
C TYR A 275 9.05 -19.01 -14.12
N ALA A 276 8.15 -18.57 -13.23
CA ALA A 276 8.53 -18.23 -11.86
C ALA A 276 9.10 -19.43 -11.09
N LEU A 277 8.49 -20.61 -11.24
CA LEU A 277 8.95 -21.82 -10.55
C LEU A 277 10.30 -22.29 -11.11
N GLU A 278 10.47 -22.29 -12.42
CA GLU A 278 11.74 -22.64 -13.08
C GLU A 278 12.85 -21.68 -12.68
N THR A 279 12.55 -20.38 -12.65
CA THR A 279 13.47 -19.34 -12.17
C THR A 279 13.86 -19.58 -10.72
N SER A 280 12.90 -19.94 -9.86
CA SER A 280 13.20 -20.25 -8.45
C SER A 280 14.06 -21.50 -8.28
N LYS A 281 14.01 -22.46 -9.22
CA LYS A 281 14.87 -23.65 -9.22
C LYS A 281 16.28 -23.34 -9.71
N ALA A 282 16.42 -22.43 -10.67
CA ALA A 282 17.72 -21.95 -11.13
C ALA A 282 18.44 -21.13 -10.04
N TYR A 283 17.69 -20.38 -9.23
CA TYR A 283 18.22 -19.51 -8.17
C TYR A 283 17.64 -19.84 -6.79
N PRO A 284 17.94 -21.02 -6.20
CA PRO A 284 17.32 -21.47 -4.95
C PRO A 284 17.68 -20.58 -3.74
N PHE A 285 18.83 -19.91 -3.78
CA PHE A 285 19.29 -18.95 -2.76
C PHE A 285 18.90 -17.50 -3.07
N GLY A 286 18.19 -17.27 -4.17
CA GLY A 286 17.71 -15.98 -4.62
C GLY A 286 18.69 -15.22 -5.51
N CYS A 287 18.22 -14.10 -6.09
CA CYS A 287 19.00 -13.23 -6.97
C CYS A 287 19.18 -11.79 -6.42
N GLY A 288 18.78 -11.56 -5.17
CA GLY A 288 18.73 -10.23 -4.56
C GLY A 288 17.43 -9.48 -4.86
N VAL A 289 17.03 -8.66 -3.90
CA VAL A 289 15.77 -7.89 -3.93
C VAL A 289 15.73 -6.99 -5.16
N GLY A 290 14.64 -7.09 -5.93
CA GLY A 290 14.40 -6.28 -7.13
C GLY A 290 15.09 -6.80 -8.40
N ASN A 291 15.76 -7.95 -8.35
CA ASN A 291 16.41 -8.54 -9.52
C ASN A 291 15.62 -9.70 -10.16
N CYS A 292 14.45 -10.04 -9.62
CA CYS A 292 13.54 -11.09 -10.12
C CYS A 292 13.36 -11.05 -11.64
N MET A 293 13.12 -9.88 -12.23
CA MET A 293 12.89 -9.78 -13.69
C MET A 293 14.14 -10.04 -14.51
N LYS A 294 15.34 -9.74 -13.98
CA LYS A 294 16.61 -10.10 -14.63
C LYS A 294 16.81 -11.61 -14.62
N ALA A 295 16.64 -12.24 -13.46
CA ALA A 295 16.73 -13.69 -13.31
C ALA A 295 15.71 -14.42 -14.20
N LEU A 296 14.46 -13.95 -14.19
CA LEU A 296 13.38 -14.52 -15.00
C LEU A 296 13.65 -14.38 -16.50
N SER A 297 14.12 -13.22 -16.98
CA SER A 297 14.49 -13.03 -18.38
C SER A 297 15.65 -13.94 -18.81
N GLY A 298 16.61 -14.16 -17.91
CA GLY A 298 17.74 -15.08 -18.14
C GLY A 298 17.29 -16.53 -18.34
N VAL A 299 16.32 -16.99 -17.53
CA VAL A 299 15.78 -18.35 -17.62
C VAL A 299 14.80 -18.51 -18.79
N ALA A 300 13.95 -17.52 -19.04
CA ALA A 300 12.97 -17.55 -20.12
C ALA A 300 13.61 -17.40 -21.52
N GLY A 301 14.82 -16.83 -21.61
CA GLY A 301 15.54 -16.63 -22.87
C GLY A 301 15.05 -15.43 -23.69
N PHE A 302 14.21 -14.56 -23.12
CA PHE A 302 13.75 -13.33 -23.75
C PHE A 302 13.53 -12.22 -22.72
N ALA A 303 13.59 -10.97 -23.17
CA ALA A 303 13.41 -9.80 -22.31
C ALA A 303 11.93 -9.49 -22.05
N TYR A 304 11.63 -9.11 -20.81
CA TYR A 304 10.34 -8.54 -20.41
C TYR A 304 10.43 -7.01 -20.34
N GLY A 305 9.32 -6.33 -20.64
CA GLY A 305 9.23 -4.86 -20.54
C GLY A 305 8.82 -4.39 -19.14
N GLU A 306 8.42 -5.31 -18.27
CA GLU A 306 7.95 -5.07 -16.92
C GLU A 306 9.08 -5.06 -15.89
N ASP A 307 9.00 -4.14 -14.93
CA ASP A 307 9.97 -4.04 -13.84
C ASP A 307 9.70 -5.00 -12.66
N ASN A 308 8.58 -5.74 -12.69
CA ASN A 308 8.21 -6.71 -11.66
C ASN A 308 7.23 -7.77 -12.16
N ILE A 309 7.09 -8.85 -11.39
CA ILE A 309 6.22 -10.01 -11.70
C ILE A 309 4.75 -9.82 -11.27
N HIS A 310 4.40 -8.67 -10.70
CA HIS A 310 3.06 -8.35 -10.18
C HIS A 310 2.50 -9.37 -9.18
N ASN A 311 3.40 -10.07 -8.47
CA ASN A 311 3.05 -11.03 -7.44
C ASN A 311 4.16 -11.02 -6.39
N VAL A 312 3.92 -10.38 -5.24
CA VAL A 312 4.92 -10.19 -4.19
C VAL A 312 5.41 -11.52 -3.63
N TYR A 313 4.58 -12.57 -3.63
CA TYR A 313 4.95 -13.89 -3.12
C TYR A 313 5.95 -14.59 -4.05
N LEU A 314 5.64 -14.63 -5.35
CA LEU A 314 6.57 -15.16 -6.35
C LEU A 314 7.83 -14.30 -6.44
N GLN A 315 7.68 -12.98 -6.32
CA GLN A 315 8.81 -12.09 -6.30
C GLN A 315 9.76 -12.39 -5.15
N ASN A 316 9.26 -12.53 -3.91
CA ASN A 316 10.12 -12.86 -2.77
C ASN A 316 10.70 -14.28 -2.84
N LEU A 317 10.00 -15.23 -3.48
CA LEU A 317 10.53 -16.56 -3.75
C LEU A 317 11.77 -16.51 -4.66
N ILE A 318 11.79 -15.62 -5.65
CA ILE A 318 12.90 -15.48 -6.61
C ILE A 318 13.97 -14.52 -6.09
N ASP A 319 13.58 -13.35 -5.59
CA ASP A 319 14.50 -12.33 -5.07
C ASP A 319 15.31 -12.84 -3.87
N CYS A 320 14.63 -13.53 -2.93
CA CYS A 320 15.19 -13.93 -1.64
C CYS A 320 15.42 -15.45 -1.53
N GLY A 321 15.17 -16.20 -2.60
CA GLY A 321 15.29 -17.66 -2.64
C GLY A 321 14.19 -18.37 -1.86
N TRP A 322 14.28 -19.70 -1.78
CA TRP A 322 13.25 -20.53 -1.13
C TRP A 322 13.09 -20.20 0.35
N LEU A 323 14.21 -20.00 1.06
CA LEU A 323 14.19 -19.64 2.48
C LEU A 323 13.56 -18.25 2.68
N GLY A 324 13.89 -17.27 1.82
CA GLY A 324 13.30 -15.93 1.87
C GLY A 324 11.82 -15.92 1.55
N GLY A 325 11.40 -16.64 0.50
CA GLY A 325 10.00 -16.82 0.13
C GLY A 325 9.19 -17.47 1.27
N ALA A 326 9.73 -18.54 1.87
CA ALA A 326 9.11 -19.20 3.01
C ALA A 326 9.04 -18.27 4.24
N ALA A 327 10.10 -17.51 4.53
CA ALA A 327 10.11 -16.55 5.63
C ALA A 327 9.07 -15.44 5.42
N TYR A 328 8.96 -14.87 4.21
CA TYR A 328 7.95 -13.87 3.89
C TYR A 328 6.54 -14.44 4.04
N LEU A 329 6.28 -15.62 3.51
CA LEU A 329 4.99 -16.29 3.62
C LEU A 329 4.64 -16.58 5.09
N ALA A 330 5.61 -17.04 5.88
CA ALA A 330 5.43 -17.27 7.31
C ALA A 330 5.07 -15.97 8.06
N LEU A 331 5.66 -14.82 7.71
CA LEU A 331 5.29 -13.53 8.29
C LEU A 331 3.85 -13.14 7.97
N VAL A 332 3.41 -13.31 6.72
CA VAL A 332 2.03 -13.01 6.30
C VAL A 332 1.04 -13.94 7.00
N VAL A 333 1.29 -15.25 6.98
CA VAL A 333 0.44 -16.25 7.64
C VAL A 333 0.36 -16.00 9.14
N ARG A 334 1.51 -15.71 9.77
CA ARG A 334 1.57 -15.36 11.20
C ARG A 334 0.75 -14.12 11.52
N PHE A 335 0.89 -13.06 10.73
CA PHE A 335 0.09 -11.84 10.89
C PHE A 335 -1.41 -12.17 10.84
N PHE A 336 -1.86 -12.93 9.84
CA PHE A 336 -3.26 -13.32 9.74
C PHE A 336 -3.73 -14.19 10.90
N TRP A 337 -2.92 -15.16 11.30
CA TRP A 337 -3.27 -16.07 12.39
C TRP A 337 -3.49 -15.33 13.71
N MET A 338 -2.60 -14.37 14.02
CA MET A 338 -2.69 -13.56 15.24
C MET A 338 -3.84 -12.56 15.18
N GLU A 339 -4.10 -11.97 14.02
CA GLU A 339 -5.03 -10.83 13.90
C GLU A 339 -6.41 -11.18 13.33
N LYS A 340 -6.71 -12.46 13.03
CA LYS A 340 -7.98 -12.91 12.42
C LYS A 340 -9.23 -12.40 13.14
N LYS A 341 -9.20 -12.32 14.48
CA LYS A 341 -10.34 -11.82 15.28
C LYS A 341 -10.56 -10.31 15.14
N LYS A 342 -9.52 -9.56 14.76
CA LYS A 342 -9.57 -8.10 14.58
C LYS A 342 -9.89 -7.69 13.15
N LEU A 343 -9.83 -8.62 12.19
CA LEU A 343 -10.04 -8.35 10.77
C LEU A 343 -11.31 -7.54 10.47
N LEU A 344 -12.41 -7.81 11.18
CA LEU A 344 -13.71 -7.17 10.95
C LEU A 344 -13.92 -5.85 11.73
N HIS A 345 -12.96 -5.46 12.58
CA HIS A 345 -13.15 -4.36 13.54
C HIS A 345 -11.97 -3.38 13.58
N ASP A 346 -10.79 -3.81 13.13
CA ASP A 346 -9.60 -2.99 13.09
C ASP A 346 -9.28 -2.57 11.63
N PRO A 347 -9.35 -1.27 11.31
CA PRO A 347 -9.12 -0.78 9.96
C PRO A 347 -7.67 -1.00 9.48
N PHE A 348 -6.67 -0.99 10.37
CA PHE A 348 -5.29 -1.29 9.98
C PHE A 348 -5.14 -2.75 9.58
N VAL A 349 -5.73 -3.67 10.36
CA VAL A 349 -5.72 -5.10 10.04
C VAL A 349 -6.46 -5.36 8.74
N ALA A 350 -7.63 -4.76 8.55
CA ALA A 350 -8.42 -4.90 7.33
C ALA A 350 -7.70 -4.37 6.09
N ALA A 351 -7.07 -3.19 6.18
CA ALA A 351 -6.30 -2.61 5.10
C ALA A 351 -5.05 -3.47 4.78
N LEU A 352 -4.27 -3.87 5.78
CA LEU A 352 -3.08 -4.73 5.56
C LEU A 352 -3.45 -6.11 5.01
N PHE A 353 -4.57 -6.70 5.46
CA PHE A 353 -5.10 -7.94 4.90
C PHE A 353 -5.47 -7.77 3.42
N THR A 354 -6.18 -6.70 3.10
CA THR A 354 -6.57 -6.37 1.71
C THR A 354 -5.34 -6.11 0.84
N TYR A 355 -4.32 -5.41 1.36
CA TYR A 355 -3.04 -5.20 0.69
C TYR A 355 -2.34 -6.52 0.38
N CYS A 356 -2.25 -7.44 1.34
CA CYS A 356 -1.66 -8.77 1.14
C CYS A 356 -2.43 -9.57 0.08
N GLY A 357 -3.76 -9.57 0.11
CA GLY A 357 -4.58 -10.22 -0.92
C GLY A 357 -4.33 -9.62 -2.32
N ALA A 358 -4.31 -8.29 -2.43
CA ALA A 358 -4.00 -7.60 -3.68
C ALA A 358 -2.54 -7.77 -4.14
N SER A 359 -1.63 -8.13 -3.23
CA SER A 359 -0.21 -8.38 -3.53
C SER A 359 0.03 -9.63 -4.37
N VAL A 360 -0.98 -10.50 -4.54
CA VAL A 360 -0.94 -11.60 -5.52
C VAL A 360 -0.97 -11.10 -6.96
N LEU A 361 -1.52 -9.90 -7.20
CA LEU A 361 -1.89 -9.43 -8.55
C LEU A 361 -1.27 -8.09 -8.95
N GLN A 362 -0.77 -7.29 -8.01
CA GLN A 362 -0.56 -5.87 -8.26
C GLN A 362 0.77 -5.33 -7.74
N PHE A 363 1.07 -5.58 -6.46
CA PHE A 363 2.21 -4.98 -5.78
C PHE A 363 3.52 -5.72 -6.08
N ARG A 364 4.64 -5.05 -5.82
CA ARG A 364 6.01 -5.59 -6.00
C ARG A 364 6.76 -5.77 -4.68
N GLY A 365 6.13 -5.45 -3.55
CA GLY A 365 6.79 -5.41 -2.24
C GLY A 365 7.67 -4.16 -2.09
N GLY A 366 8.21 -3.95 -0.88
CA GLY A 366 9.01 -2.74 -0.61
C GLY A 366 8.19 -1.44 -0.61
N ASP A 367 6.85 -1.50 -0.57
CA ASP A 367 6.01 -0.32 -0.69
C ASP A 367 6.07 0.55 0.59
N THR A 368 6.48 1.82 0.44
CA THR A 368 6.61 2.78 1.55
C THR A 368 5.34 2.90 2.38
N LEU A 369 4.18 2.97 1.73
CA LEU A 369 2.88 3.08 2.40
C LEU A 369 2.51 1.81 3.17
N ALA A 370 2.87 0.62 2.66
CA ALA A 370 2.61 -0.63 3.36
C ALA A 370 3.44 -0.72 4.65
N PHE A 371 4.72 -0.32 4.59
CA PHE A 371 5.58 -0.23 5.77
C PHE A 371 5.10 0.82 6.78
N LEU A 372 4.59 1.97 6.33
CA LEU A 372 3.99 2.95 7.23
C LEU A 372 2.75 2.40 7.94
N LEU A 373 1.80 1.82 7.20
CA LEU A 373 0.61 1.23 7.80
C LEU A 373 0.95 0.10 8.77
N LEU A 374 1.93 -0.74 8.43
CA LEU A 374 2.46 -1.77 9.32
C LEU A 374 3.12 -1.15 10.56
N GLY A 375 3.97 -0.13 10.39
CA GLY A 375 4.64 0.57 11.48
C GLY A 375 3.67 1.21 12.46
N MET A 376 2.65 1.91 11.94
CA MET A 376 1.58 2.50 12.75
C MET A 376 0.80 1.43 13.53
N TYR A 377 0.45 0.33 12.86
CA TYR A 377 -0.22 -0.80 13.48
C TYR A 377 0.58 -1.42 14.62
N LEU A 378 1.87 -1.70 14.36
CA LEU A 378 2.77 -2.28 15.35
C LEU A 378 3.04 -1.32 16.51
N ALA A 379 3.06 0.00 16.27
CA ALA A 379 3.31 1.00 17.31
C ALA A 379 2.28 0.93 18.44
N TYR A 380 0.98 0.82 18.12
CA TYR A 380 -0.06 0.72 19.15
C TYR A 380 -0.35 -0.72 19.60
N ARG A 381 -0.07 -1.74 18.77
CA ARG A 381 -0.26 -3.15 19.15
C ARG A 381 0.82 -3.64 20.11
N ASP A 382 2.08 -3.35 19.79
CA ASP A 382 3.25 -3.95 20.44
C ASP A 382 3.98 -2.98 21.36
N ALA A 383 3.37 -1.87 21.76
CA ALA A 383 4.02 -0.84 22.59
C ALA A 383 4.80 -1.44 23.77
N ASP A 384 4.26 -2.46 24.43
CA ASP A 384 4.91 -3.12 25.58
C ASP A 384 5.32 -4.58 25.32
N ASN A 385 5.29 -5.04 24.06
CA ASN A 385 5.58 -6.42 23.71
C ASN A 385 7.08 -6.71 23.56
N LYS A 386 7.72 -7.13 24.67
CA LYS A 386 9.15 -7.45 24.72
C LYS A 386 9.57 -8.67 23.88
N LYS A 387 8.64 -9.54 23.47
CA LYS A 387 8.96 -10.70 22.63
C LYS A 387 9.15 -10.30 21.17
N GLU A 388 8.30 -9.38 20.69
CA GLU A 388 8.33 -8.89 19.31
C GLU A 388 9.35 -7.78 19.09
N ASN A 389 9.70 -7.02 20.13
CA ASN A 389 10.61 -5.89 20.01
C ASN A 389 12.01 -6.21 20.52
N TRP A 390 13.02 -5.91 19.71
CA TRP A 390 14.39 -5.76 20.17
C TRP A 390 14.59 -4.33 20.64
N VAL A 391 15.03 -4.19 21.89
CA VAL A 391 15.43 -2.92 22.48
C VAL A 391 16.91 -2.68 22.21
N VAL A 392 17.22 -1.62 21.47
CA VAL A 392 18.57 -1.18 21.15
C VAL A 392 18.89 0.04 22.00
N LYS A 393 19.95 -0.02 22.82
CA LYS A 393 20.41 1.12 23.63
C LYS A 393 21.11 2.13 22.74
N ILE A 394 20.75 3.41 22.85
CA ILE A 394 21.45 4.49 22.14
C ILE A 394 22.52 5.07 23.07
N PRO A 395 23.81 5.03 22.69
CA PRO A 395 24.91 5.55 23.50
C PRO A 395 24.76 7.03 23.89
N LEU A 396 24.15 7.83 23.00
CA LEU A 396 23.95 9.27 23.16
C LEU A 396 22.60 9.65 23.79
N GLY A 397 21.76 8.67 24.15
CA GLY A 397 20.41 8.90 24.64
C GLY A 397 20.41 9.53 26.03
N LYS A 398 20.21 10.85 26.11
CA LYS A 398 19.90 11.53 27.38
C LYS A 398 18.48 11.14 27.78
N GLY A 399 18.32 10.53 28.95
CA GLY A 399 16.99 10.21 29.46
C GLY A 399 16.15 11.47 29.61
N LYS A 400 14.83 11.32 29.76
CA LYS A 400 14.02 12.39 30.34
C LYS A 400 14.55 12.67 31.74
N GLU A 401 15.53 13.55 31.86
CA GLU A 401 15.62 14.45 32.99
C GLU A 401 14.53 15.48 32.73
N THR A 402 13.58 15.47 33.65
CA THR A 402 12.45 16.38 33.79
C THR A 402 12.75 17.80 33.31
N LEU A 403 11.96 18.28 32.35
CA LEU A 403 11.57 19.68 32.22
C LEU A 403 10.06 19.75 32.34
#